data_AF-A0A4R2LI00-F1
#
_entry.id   AF-A0A4R2LI00-F1
#
_cell.length_a   1.000
_cell.length_b   1.000
_cell.length_c   1.000
_cell.angle_alpha   90.00
_cell.angle_beta   90.00
_cell.angle_gamma   90.00
#
_symmetry.space_group_name_H-M   'P 1'
#
loop_
_entity.id
_entity.type
_entity.pdbx_description
1 polymer ?
#
loop_
_entity_poly.entity_id
_entity_poly.type
_entity_poly.pdbx_seq_one_letter_code
_entity_poly.pdbx_strand_id
1 'polypeptide(L)' 'MDRINDRHEFLNLYASQCPKCVHFNLDSCTCNAFPDEIPDNILSGEENHDSVLPGQRGETVFEEA' A
#
# COMPACT_ATOMS: atom_id res chain seq x y z
N MET A 1 -13.60 13.41 15.90
CA MET A 1 -12.34 12.65 16.04
C MET A 1 -11.79 12.46 14.65
N ASP A 2 -10.68 13.10 14.35
CA ASP A 2 -9.93 12.82 13.12
C ASP A 2 -9.32 11.42 13.26
N ARG A 3 -9.51 10.55 12.26
CA ARG A 3 -8.89 9.22 12.22
C ARG A 3 -7.39 9.42 12.03
N ILE A 4 -6.59 8.87 12.93
CA ILE A 4 -5.12 8.86 12.80
C ILE A 4 -4.76 7.82 11.73
N ASN A 5 -3.90 8.19 10.78
CA ASN A 5 -3.29 7.24 9.86
C ASN A 5 -2.07 6.62 10.55
N ASP A 6 -2.17 5.35 10.92
CA ASP A 6 -1.14 4.54 11.57
C ASP A 6 -0.45 3.56 10.60
N ARG A 7 -0.66 3.71 9.28
CA ARG A 7 -0.19 2.75 8.27
C ARG A 7 1.32 2.55 8.25
N HIS A 8 2.07 3.53 8.72
CA HIS A 8 3.52 3.43 8.92
C HIS A 8 3.92 2.32 9.90
N GLU A 9 3.06 1.88 10.82
CA GLU A 9 3.38 0.85 11.82
C GLU A 9 3.40 -0.55 11.18
N PHE A 10 2.67 -0.72 10.08
CA PHE A 10 2.58 -1.97 9.33
C PHE A 10 3.56 -2.02 8.16
N LEU A 11 4.08 -0.88 7.73
CA LEU A 11 4.99 -0.80 6.59
C LEU A 11 6.33 -1.47 6.91
N ASN A 12 6.61 -2.57 6.21
CA ASN A 12 7.92 -3.20 6.21
C ASN A 12 8.74 -2.73 5.00
N LEU A 13 9.69 -1.82 5.24
CA LEU A 13 10.53 -1.22 4.20
C LEU A 13 11.38 -2.23 3.40
N TYR A 14 11.64 -3.41 3.95
CA TYR A 14 12.51 -4.42 3.35
C TYR A 14 11.73 -5.55 2.68
N ALA A 15 10.55 -5.90 3.19
CA ALA A 15 9.72 -6.98 2.67
C ALA A 15 8.64 -6.50 1.69
N SER A 16 8.02 -5.34 1.93
CA SER A 16 6.91 -4.86 1.09
C SER A 16 7.40 -4.34 -0.26
N GLN A 17 6.55 -4.50 -1.28
CA GLN A 17 6.69 -3.85 -2.58
C GLN A 17 6.34 -2.35 -2.54
N CYS A 18 5.56 -1.89 -1.55
CA CYS A 18 5.06 -0.51 -1.48
C CYS A 18 6.16 0.55 -1.61
N PRO A 19 7.29 0.51 -0.86
CA PRO A 19 8.35 1.52 -0.97
C PRO A 19 9.03 1.59 -2.33
N LYS A 20 8.86 0.56 -3.18
CA LYS A 20 9.47 0.44 -4.51
C LYS A 20 8.48 0.78 -5.63
N CYS A 21 7.25 1.14 -5.28
CA CYS A 21 6.17 1.36 -6.25
C CYS A 21 5.97 2.84 -6.59
N VAL A 22 5.80 3.18 -7.87
CA VAL A 22 5.54 4.56 -8.34
C VAL A 22 4.24 5.15 -7.79
N HIS A 23 3.29 4.30 -7.38
CA HIS A 23 1.98 4.73 -6.90
C HIS A 23 1.91 4.94 -5.39
N PHE A 24 2.93 4.51 -4.65
CA PHE A 24 2.96 4.59 -3.20
C PHE A 24 3.57 5.91 -2.73
N ASN A 25 2.87 6.61 -1.85
CA ASN A 25 3.39 7.79 -1.18
C ASN A 25 3.95 7.39 0.19
N LEU A 26 5.28 7.37 0.31
CA LEU A 26 5.97 6.94 1.52
C LEU A 26 5.70 7.87 2.72
N ASP A 27 5.65 9.18 2.51
CA ASP A 27 5.47 10.17 3.60
C ASP A 27 4.10 10.03 4.29
N SER A 28 3.08 9.66 3.53
CA SER A 28 1.71 9.49 4.04
C SER A 28 1.28 8.03 4.18
N CYS A 29 2.10 7.08 3.73
CA CYS A 29 1.75 5.66 3.63
C CYS A 29 0.40 5.43 2.92
N THR A 30 0.19 6.11 1.78
CA THR A 30 -1.05 6.02 0.98
C THR A 30 -0.79 5.52 -0.45
N CYS A 31 -1.82 4.96 -1.08
CA CYS A 31 -1.79 4.47 -2.45
C CYS A 31 -3.12 4.72 -3.16
N ASN A 32 -3.10 5.09 -4.45
CA ASN A 32 -4.31 5.36 -5.22
C ASN A 32 -5.22 4.12 -5.41
N ALA A 33 -4.62 2.92 -5.39
CA ALA A 33 -5.37 1.66 -5.45
C ALA A 33 -6.18 1.42 -4.16
N PHE A 34 -5.76 2.03 -3.04
CA PHE A 34 -6.36 1.86 -1.73
C PHE A 34 -6.56 3.24 -1.07
N PRO A 35 -7.51 4.05 -1.57
CA PRO A 35 -7.70 5.43 -1.13
C PRO A 35 -8.18 5.55 0.32
N ASP A 36 -8.83 4.51 0.84
CA ASP A 36 -9.31 4.45 2.22
C ASP A 36 -8.24 3.93 3.18
N GLU A 37 -7.62 2.80 2.85
CA GLU A 37 -6.58 2.16 3.66
C GLU A 37 -5.87 1.05 2.89
N ILE A 38 -4.53 1.01 2.93
CA ILE A 38 -3.76 -0.11 2.36
C ILE A 38 -3.81 -1.30 3.34
N PRO A 39 -4.17 -2.51 2.86
CA PRO A 39 -4.18 -3.72 3.69
C PRO A 39 -2.86 -3.99 4.42
N ASP A 40 -2.96 -4.48 5.67
CA ASP A 40 -1.83 -4.81 6.53
C ASP A 40 -0.87 -5.80 5.87
N ASN A 41 -1.41 -6.85 5.25
CA ASN A 41 -0.64 -7.90 4.58
C ASN A 41 0.18 -7.39 3.38
N ILE A 42 -0.30 -6.35 2.69
CA ILE A 42 0.45 -5.71 1.59
C ILE A 42 1.57 -4.83 2.14
N LEU A 43 1.28 -4.05 3.19
CA LEU A 43 2.26 -3.18 3.85
C LEU A 43 3.34 -3.98 4.60
N SER A 44 3.01 -5.13 5.18
CA SER A 44 3.95 -6.01 5.86
C SER A 44 4.83 -6.80 4.90
N GLY A 45 4.39 -6.95 3.64
CA GLY A 45 5.03 -7.76 2.61
C GLY A 45 4.66 -9.25 2.66
N GLU A 46 3.58 -9.61 3.35
CA GLU A 46 3.01 -10.97 3.33
C GLU A 46 2.31 -11.29 2.00
N GLU A 47 1.74 -10.28 1.35
CA GLU A 47 1.08 -10.39 0.04
C GLU A 47 1.63 -9.35 -0.94
N ASN A 48 1.87 -9.78 -2.18
CA ASN A 48 2.29 -8.90 -3.26
C ASN A 48 1.09 -8.28 -3.98
N HIS A 49 1.28 -7.09 -4.55
CA HIS A 49 0.27 -6.40 -5.33
C HIS A 49 0.50 -6.56 -6.85
N ASP A 50 0.80 -7.79 -7.29
CA ASP A 50 1.11 -8.11 -8.70
C ASP A 50 -0.16 -8.26 -9.57
N SER A 51 -1.36 -8.19 -8.97
CA SER A 51 -2.66 -8.33 -9.65
C SER A 51 -3.74 -7.53 -8.94
N VAL A 52 -4.86 -7.28 -9.62
CA VAL A 52 -6.01 -6.57 -9.06
C VAL A 52 -6.60 -7.36 -7.89
N LEU A 53 -6.61 -6.76 -6.70
CA LEU A 53 -7.10 -7.37 -5.46
C LEU A 53 -8.56 -7.00 -5.17
N PRO A 54 -9.33 -7.89 -4.51
CA PRO A 54 -10.69 -7.56 -4.07
C PRO A 54 -10.70 -6.32 -3.15
N GLY A 55 -11.58 -5.36 -3.46
CA GLY A 55 -11.72 -4.15 -2.65
C GLY A 55 -10.76 -3.02 -2.99
N GLN A 56 -9.82 -3.21 -3.92
CA GLN A 56 -9.05 -2.10 -4.47
C GLN A 56 -9.91 -1.23 -5.40
N ARG A 57 -9.50 0.03 -5.60
CA ARG A 57 -10.11 0.95 -6.55
C ARG A 57 -9.33 0.98 -7.86
N GLY A 58 -10.01 0.70 -8.96
CA GLY A 58 -9.42 0.69 -10.30
C GLY A 58 -8.51 -0.51 -10.53
N GLU A 59 -7.63 -0.39 -11.52
CA GLU A 59 -6.82 -1.51 -12.03
C GLU A 59 -5.31 -1.32 -11.75
N THR A 60 -4.97 -0.36 -10.89
CA THR A 60 -3.58 -0.10 -10.48
C THR A 60 -3.02 -1.32 -9.73
N VAL A 61 -1.83 -1.75 -10.16
CA VAL A 61 -1.04 -2.82 -9.56
C VAL A 61 0.39 -2.31 -9.34
N PHE A 62 1.26 -3.14 -8.77
CA PHE A 62 2.67 -2.80 -8.60
C PHE A 62 3.33 -2.40 -9.93
N GLU A 63 3.98 -1.23 -9.92
CA GLU A 63 4.86 -0.72 -10.97
C GLU A 63 6.11 -0.14 -10.31
N GLU A 64 7.29 -0.59 -10.75
CA GLU A 64 8.59 -0.23 -10.17
C GLU A 64 8.96 1.25 -10.44
N ALA A 65 9.48 1.93 -9.42
CA ALA A 65 9.86 3.36 -9.43
C ALA A 65 11.31 3.66 -9.84
#